data_AF-A0A2R6XDR4-F1
#
_entry.id   AF-A0A2R6XDR4-F1
#
_cell.length_a   1.000
_cell.length_b   1.000
_cell.length_c   1.000
_cell.angle_alpha   90.00
_cell.angle_beta   90.00
_cell.angle_gamma   90.00
#
_symmetry.space_group_name_H-M   'P 1'
#
loop_
_entity.id
_entity.type
_entity.pdbx_description
1 polymer ?
#
loop_
_entity_poly.entity_id
_entity_poly.type
_entity_poly.pdbx_seq_one_letter_code
_entity_poly.pdbx_strand_id
1 'polypeptide(L)'
;MNRGPKLEIRSRIDGAWYDGDLILEGNLVRVHFSGYSRDDDEVWRICAVQDKRSIIGTEKVRLRSRQFQDQECSSIKEGTEICAILRTDEFIKYYDAVLIKVKRTPHIHGVCFCSFQVAWKGGPREGQKAYLKCGDICVLRLNKEVLYRHPVIKMLTDLAGRNPKTRLSRVEQTRKMEKR
;
A
#
# COMPACT_ATOMS: atom_id res chain seq x y z
N MET A 1 -11.21 21.01 -8.91
CA MET A 1 -10.61 19.72 -9.34
C MET A 1 -11.09 18.64 -8.40
N ASN A 2 -11.77 17.61 -8.91
CA ASN A 2 -12.34 16.55 -8.08
C ASN A 2 -11.20 15.66 -7.54
N ARG A 3 -10.66 16.00 -6.36
CA ARG A 3 -9.57 15.22 -5.74
C ARG A 3 -10.16 13.89 -5.31
N GLY A 4 -9.65 12.80 -5.89
CA GLY A 4 -10.01 11.45 -5.46
C GLY A 4 -9.60 11.17 -4.01
N PRO A 5 -9.86 9.95 -3.49
CA PRO A 5 -9.36 9.57 -2.17
C PRO A 5 -7.84 9.72 -2.08
N LYS A 6 -7.33 10.02 -0.88
CA LYS A 6 -5.89 10.12 -0.63
C LYS A 6 -5.21 8.76 -0.79
N LEU A 7 -4.12 8.77 -1.55
CA LEU A 7 -3.34 7.58 -1.88
C LEU A 7 -1.98 7.62 -1.18
N GLU A 8 -1.43 6.43 -0.99
CA GLU A 8 0.00 6.23 -0.84
C GLU A 8 0.49 5.27 -1.92
N ILE A 9 1.71 5.49 -2.36
CA ILE A 9 2.30 4.92 -3.56
C ILE A 9 3.67 4.36 -3.18
N ARG A 10 3.93 3.13 -3.60
CA ARG A 10 5.19 2.46 -3.36
C ARG A 10 6.20 2.90 -4.41
N SER A 11 7.30 3.51 -3.98
CA SER A 11 8.39 3.87 -4.88
C SER A 11 9.04 2.62 -5.45
N ARG A 12 9.39 2.67 -6.75
CA ARG A 12 10.16 1.61 -7.43
C ARG A 12 11.65 1.69 -7.13
N ILE A 13 12.12 2.83 -6.62
CA ILE A 13 13.54 3.07 -6.36
C ILE A 13 13.94 2.39 -5.05
N ASP A 14 13.18 2.62 -3.97
CA ASP A 14 13.54 2.15 -2.62
C ASP A 14 12.51 1.23 -1.98
N GLY A 15 11.37 0.99 -2.65
CA GLY A 15 10.30 0.12 -2.15
C GLY A 15 9.51 0.68 -0.96
N ALA A 16 9.75 1.92 -0.55
CA ALA A 16 9.03 2.59 0.53
C ALA A 16 7.70 3.18 0.06
N TRP A 17 6.78 3.38 1.00
CA TRP A 17 5.48 3.99 0.76
C TRP A 17 5.53 5.50 1.03
N TYR A 18 4.99 6.27 0.09
CA TYR A 18 4.92 7.72 0.15
C TYR A 18 3.50 8.19 -0.15
N ASP A 19 3.07 9.25 0.52
CA ASP A 19 1.88 9.98 0.08
C ASP A 19 2.11 10.51 -1.33
N GLY A 20 1.12 10.40 -2.20
CA GLY A 20 1.31 10.86 -3.57
C GLY A 20 0.03 10.94 -4.39
N ASP A 21 0.18 11.54 -5.56
CA ASP A 21 -0.86 11.72 -6.55
C ASP A 21 -0.49 11.01 -7.86
N LEU A 22 -1.51 10.56 -8.58
CA LEU A 22 -1.35 9.99 -9.91
C LEU A 22 -1.86 11.00 -10.95
N ILE A 23 -1.06 11.21 -11.99
CA ILE A 23 -1.38 12.12 -13.10
C ILE A 23 -1.26 11.32 -14.40
N LEU A 24 -2.27 11.44 -15.25
CA LEU A 24 -2.29 10.76 -16.55
C LEU A 24 -1.74 11.66 -17.64
N GLU A 25 -0.77 11.14 -18.39
CA GLU A 25 -0.08 11.87 -19.45
C GLU A 25 0.03 10.97 -20.68
N GLY A 26 -1.02 10.98 -21.52
CA GLY A 26 -1.11 10.10 -22.69
C GLY A 26 -1.10 8.61 -22.31
N ASN A 27 -0.04 7.89 -22.67
CA ASN A 27 0.16 6.47 -22.35
C ASN A 27 0.99 6.24 -21.06
N LEU A 28 1.28 7.31 -20.31
CA LEU A 28 2.06 7.30 -19.08
C LEU A 28 1.19 7.68 -17.87
N VAL A 29 1.60 7.18 -16.71
CA VAL A 29 1.14 7.61 -15.40
C VAL A 29 2.34 8.24 -14.70
N ARG A 30 2.28 9.53 -14.43
CA ARG A 30 3.23 10.20 -13.56
C ARG A 30 2.78 10.05 -12.12
N VAL A 31 3.71 9.67 -11.26
CA VAL A 31 3.57 9.55 -9.82
C VAL A 31 4.29 10.74 -9.21
N HIS A 32 3.54 11.59 -8.53
CA HIS A 32 4.10 12.70 -7.79
C HIS A 32 4.05 12.40 -6.29
N PHE A 33 5.20 12.46 -5.62
CA PHE A 33 5.29 12.23 -4.18
C PHE A 33 5.08 13.54 -3.42
N SER A 34 4.16 13.53 -2.45
CA SER A 34 3.79 14.70 -1.66
C SER A 34 5.00 15.20 -0.86
N GLY A 35 5.32 16.49 -1.00
CA GLY A 35 6.46 17.12 -0.31
C GLY A 35 7.80 16.97 -1.04
N TYR A 36 7.83 16.29 -2.18
CA TYR A 36 9.02 16.16 -3.04
C TYR A 36 8.88 17.02 -4.29
N SER A 37 10.01 17.24 -4.96
CA SER A 37 10.04 17.99 -6.21
C SER A 37 9.54 17.13 -7.37
N ARG A 38 9.28 17.75 -8.53
CA ARG A 38 8.92 17.02 -9.74
C ARG A 38 10.09 16.17 -10.29
N ASP A 39 11.33 16.50 -9.92
CA ASP A 39 12.50 15.73 -10.34
C ASP A 39 12.56 14.36 -9.66
N ASP A 40 11.83 14.21 -8.53
CA ASP A 40 11.65 12.96 -7.81
C ASP A 40 10.45 12.13 -8.32
N ASP A 41 9.69 12.64 -9.30
CA ASP A 41 8.51 11.96 -9.83
C ASP A 41 8.92 10.66 -10.55
N GLU A 42 8.13 9.60 -10.33
CA GLU A 42 8.26 8.39 -11.12
C GLU A 42 7.31 8.40 -12.33
N VAL A 43 7.77 7.88 -13.46
CA VAL A 43 6.97 7.77 -14.67
C VAL A 43 6.76 6.30 -15.03
N TRP A 44 5.50 5.88 -15.03
CA TRP A 44 5.11 4.50 -15.30
C TRP A 44 4.38 4.39 -16.62
N ARG A 45 4.75 3.42 -17.46
CA ARG A 45 3.93 3.08 -18.63
C ARG A 45 2.61 2.46 -18.18
N ILE A 46 1.49 2.92 -18.75
CA ILE A 46 0.16 2.39 -18.44
C ILE A 46 0.14 0.86 -18.62
N CYS A 47 0.74 0.32 -19.69
CA CYS A 47 0.78 -1.13 -19.92
C CYS A 47 1.54 -1.93 -18.84
N ALA A 48 2.53 -1.32 -18.17
CA ALA A 48 3.31 -1.95 -17.10
C ALA A 48 2.59 -1.93 -15.75
N VAL A 49 1.45 -1.24 -15.68
CA VAL A 49 0.64 -1.13 -14.48
C VAL A 49 -0.74 -1.76 -14.70
N GLN A 50 -1.30 -1.76 -15.91
CA GLN A 50 -2.65 -2.26 -16.26
C GLN A 50 -3.12 -3.61 -15.67
N ASP A 51 -2.25 -4.50 -15.20
CA ASP A 51 -2.73 -5.67 -14.46
C ASP A 51 -3.46 -5.23 -13.18
N LYS A 52 -4.74 -5.61 -13.07
CA LYS A 52 -5.60 -5.37 -11.90
C LYS A 52 -4.97 -5.90 -10.61
N ARG A 53 -4.15 -6.95 -10.69
CA ARG A 53 -3.39 -7.48 -9.55
C ARG A 53 -2.19 -6.61 -9.21
N SER A 54 -1.59 -5.93 -10.19
CA SER A 54 -0.34 -5.17 -10.02
C SER A 54 -0.52 -3.69 -9.65
N ILE A 55 -1.63 -3.02 -10.00
CA ILE A 55 -1.88 -1.63 -9.55
C ILE A 55 -2.57 -1.59 -8.19
N ILE A 56 -3.57 -2.45 -7.94
CA ILE A 56 -4.66 -2.07 -7.05
C ILE A 56 -4.76 -2.98 -5.84
N GLY A 57 -4.47 -2.41 -4.69
CA GLY A 57 -4.97 -2.90 -3.41
C GLY A 57 -3.90 -3.42 -2.45
N THR A 58 -2.66 -3.64 -2.88
CA THR A 58 -1.55 -3.97 -1.97
C THR A 58 -0.14 -3.65 -2.51
N GLU A 59 0.14 -3.78 -3.82
CA GLU A 59 1.54 -3.84 -4.26
C GLU A 59 2.20 -2.52 -4.73
N LYS A 60 1.43 -1.61 -5.35
CA LYS A 60 1.98 -0.35 -5.92
C LYS A 60 1.24 0.90 -5.48
N VAL A 61 -0.10 0.84 -5.46
CA VAL A 61 -0.95 1.96 -5.04
C VAL A 61 -2.05 1.45 -4.13
N ARG A 62 -2.29 2.17 -3.03
CA ARG A 62 -3.42 1.92 -2.13
C ARG A 62 -3.93 3.21 -1.51
N LEU A 63 -5.05 3.09 -0.81
CA LEU A 63 -5.53 4.19 0.03
C LEU A 63 -4.48 4.49 1.09
N ARG A 64 -4.26 5.78 1.35
CA ARG A 64 -3.40 6.23 2.44
C ARG A 64 -3.77 5.49 3.74
N SER A 65 -2.76 4.87 4.34
CA SER A 65 -2.83 4.19 5.62
C SER A 65 -3.13 5.20 6.72
N ARG A 66 -3.79 4.75 7.78
CA ARG A 66 -4.16 5.62 8.89
C ARG A 66 -3.23 5.36 10.07
N GLN A 67 -2.75 6.42 10.70
CA GLN A 67 -2.00 6.30 11.94
C GLN A 67 -2.77 5.48 12.97
N PHE A 68 -2.12 4.46 13.52
CA PHE A 68 -2.66 3.63 14.60
C PHE A 68 -2.72 4.45 15.89
N GLN A 69 -3.86 4.40 16.57
CA GLN A 69 -4.10 5.18 17.79
C GLN A 69 -3.96 4.32 19.05
N ASP A 70 -3.62 4.95 20.16
CA ASP A 70 -3.37 4.29 21.44
C ASP A 70 -4.55 3.42 21.91
N GLN A 71 -5.78 3.89 21.71
CA GLN A 71 -6.99 3.16 22.10
C GLN A 71 -7.24 1.92 21.24
N GLU A 72 -6.64 1.85 20.05
CA GLU A 72 -6.79 0.73 19.13
C GLU A 72 -5.86 -0.43 19.48
N CYS A 73 -4.88 -0.19 20.37
CA CYS A 73 -3.89 -1.18 20.73
C CYS A 73 -4.56 -2.51 21.09
N SER A 74 -5.61 -2.50 21.90
CA SER A 74 -6.27 -3.70 22.44
C SER A 74 -6.91 -4.57 21.36
N SER A 75 -7.27 -3.96 20.22
CA SER A 75 -8.03 -4.62 19.15
C SER A 75 -7.16 -5.21 18.03
N ILE A 76 -5.92 -4.77 17.88
CA ILE A 76 -5.04 -5.26 16.81
C ILE A 76 -4.64 -6.72 17.05
N LYS A 77 -4.70 -7.54 15.99
CA LYS A 77 -4.48 -8.99 16.05
C LYS A 77 -3.14 -9.37 15.44
N GLU A 78 -2.49 -10.39 15.99
CA GLU A 78 -1.36 -11.04 15.33
C GLU A 78 -1.77 -11.49 13.91
N GLY A 79 -0.84 -11.42 12.96
CA GLY A 79 -1.08 -11.58 11.53
C GLY A 79 -1.58 -10.32 10.82
N THR A 80 -1.89 -9.22 11.51
CA THR A 80 -2.31 -7.96 10.86
C THR A 80 -1.17 -7.39 10.01
N GLU A 81 -1.45 -7.14 8.73
CA GLU A 81 -0.56 -6.37 7.86
C GLU A 81 -0.65 -4.88 8.19
N ILE A 82 0.51 -4.24 8.33
CA ILE A 82 0.65 -2.83 8.69
C ILE A 82 1.65 -2.15 7.78
N CYS A 83 1.56 -0.83 7.71
CA CYS A 83 2.59 0.03 7.18
C CYS A 83 3.34 0.63 8.38
N ALA A 84 4.65 0.46 8.46
CA ALA A 84 5.42 0.81 9.64
C ALA A 84 6.63 1.68 9.32
N ILE A 85 6.98 2.55 10.26
CA ILE A 85 8.18 3.37 10.18
C ILE A 85 9.41 2.49 10.40
N LEU A 86 10.30 2.48 9.41
CA LEU A 86 11.68 2.06 9.57
C LEU A 86 12.54 3.31 9.74
N ARG A 87 13.13 3.43 10.92
CA ARG A 87 14.07 4.50 11.26
C ARG A 87 15.49 3.94 11.29
N THR A 88 16.37 4.60 10.55
CA THR A 88 17.82 4.41 10.57
C THR A 88 18.48 5.77 10.83
N ASP A 89 19.80 5.79 10.92
CA ASP A 89 20.55 7.05 11.05
C ASP A 89 20.49 7.90 9.77
N GLU A 90 20.16 7.27 8.63
CA GLU A 90 20.15 7.91 7.31
C GLU A 90 18.74 8.36 6.88
N PHE A 91 17.70 7.63 7.29
CA PHE A 91 16.34 7.89 6.80
C PHE A 91 15.24 7.46 7.76
N ILE A 92 14.05 7.99 7.48
CA ILE A 92 12.78 7.59 8.09
C ILE A 92 11.84 7.30 6.93
N LYS A 93 11.49 6.03 6.73
CA LYS A 93 10.66 5.58 5.60
C LYS A 93 9.61 4.58 6.06
N TYR A 94 8.58 4.40 5.25
CA TYR A 94 7.47 3.52 5.57
C TYR A 94 7.53 2.25 4.73
N TYR A 95 7.45 1.09 5.38
CA TYR A 95 7.48 -0.22 4.71
C TYR A 95 6.39 -1.12 5.27
N ASP A 96 6.02 -2.13 4.48
CA ASP A 96 5.04 -3.12 4.95
C ASP A 96 5.69 -4.09 5.94
N ALA A 97 4.93 -4.47 6.96
CA ALA A 97 5.29 -5.47 7.94
C ALA A 97 4.04 -6.27 8.36
N VAL A 98 4.26 -7.42 8.98
CA VAL A 98 3.21 -8.20 9.61
C VAL A 98 3.41 -8.20 11.12
N LEU A 99 2.35 -7.95 11.87
CA LEU A 99 2.36 -8.03 13.32
C LEU A 99 2.49 -9.48 13.75
N ILE A 100 3.56 -9.81 14.47
CA ILE A 100 3.83 -11.18 14.95
C ILE A 100 3.31 -11.36 16.38
N LYS A 101 3.53 -10.38 17.25
CA LYS A 101 3.18 -10.48 18.67
C LYS A 101 2.98 -9.12 19.29
N VAL A 102 2.08 -9.01 20.26
CA VAL A 102 1.93 -7.79 21.08
C VAL A 102 2.37 -8.04 22.51
N LYS A 103 3.34 -7.27 22.99
CA LYS A 103 3.70 -7.18 24.40
C LYS A 103 2.89 -6.06 25.04
N ARG A 104 1.84 -6.45 25.77
CA ARG A 104 0.94 -5.54 26.48
C ARG A 104 1.61 -4.99 27.73
N THR A 105 1.44 -3.70 27.97
CA THR A 105 1.89 -3.00 29.17
C THR A 105 0.75 -2.14 29.70
N PRO A 106 0.69 -1.82 31.00
CA PRO A 106 -0.27 -0.86 31.53
C PRO A 106 -0.18 0.48 30.80
N HIS A 107 -1.33 1.08 30.53
CA HIS A 107 -1.42 2.43 29.95
C HIS A 107 -1.39 3.45 31.08
N ILE A 108 -0.72 4.58 30.84
CA ILE A 108 -0.68 5.70 31.80
C ILE A 108 -1.36 6.89 31.14
N HIS A 109 -2.41 7.42 31.76
CA HIS A 109 -3.21 8.53 31.22
C HIS A 109 -3.71 8.30 29.78
N GLY A 110 -4.07 7.06 29.45
CA GLY A 110 -4.56 6.69 28.11
C GLY A 110 -3.47 6.50 27.05
N VAL A 111 -2.19 6.73 27.39
CA VAL A 111 -1.05 6.59 26.47
C VAL A 111 -0.62 5.12 26.37
N CYS A 112 -0.40 4.65 25.14
CA CYS A 112 0.01 3.29 24.85
C CYS A 112 1.53 3.09 25.00
N PHE A 113 1.93 2.21 25.92
CA PHE A 113 3.34 1.81 26.09
C PHE A 113 3.66 0.42 25.51
N CYS A 114 2.66 -0.25 24.93
CA CYS A 114 2.80 -1.59 24.36
C CYS A 114 3.93 -1.63 23.32
N SER A 115 4.56 -2.80 23.19
CA SER A 115 5.54 -3.06 22.15
C SER A 115 4.99 -4.09 21.17
N PHE A 116 5.15 -3.83 19.87
CA PHE A 116 4.59 -4.62 18.79
C PHE A 116 5.73 -5.31 18.05
N GLN A 117 5.87 -6.63 18.19
CA GLN A 117 6.86 -7.37 17.43
C GLN A 117 6.35 -7.56 16.01
N VAL A 118 7.15 -7.19 15.02
CA VAL A 118 6.79 -7.29 13.60
C VAL A 118 7.84 -8.07 12.83
N ALA A 119 7.46 -8.59 11.66
CA ALA A 119 8.38 -9.07 10.64
C ALA A 119 8.21 -8.21 9.38
N TRP A 120 9.30 -7.64 8.88
CA TRP A 120 9.27 -6.78 7.70
C TRP A 120 8.98 -7.59 6.44
N LYS A 121 8.05 -7.09 5.60
CA LYS A 121 7.68 -7.69 4.31
C LYS A 121 8.38 -7.00 3.11
N GLY A 122 9.19 -5.98 3.36
CA GLY A 122 9.92 -5.28 2.32
C GLY A 122 10.88 -4.25 2.89
N GLY A 123 11.62 -3.62 1.99
CA GLY A 123 12.63 -2.64 2.33
C GLY A 123 13.92 -3.28 2.89
N PRO A 124 14.86 -2.46 3.39
CA PRO A 124 16.21 -2.91 3.77
C PRO A 124 16.26 -3.95 4.90
N ARG A 125 15.15 -4.17 5.62
CA ARG A 125 15.07 -5.13 6.74
C ARG A 125 14.13 -6.30 6.45
N GLU A 126 13.75 -6.54 5.20
CA GLU A 126 12.87 -7.64 4.81
C GLU A 126 13.28 -8.98 5.46
N GLY A 127 12.30 -9.71 5.98
CA GLY A 127 12.48 -10.97 6.70
C GLY A 127 12.97 -10.83 8.15
N GLN A 128 13.53 -9.68 8.54
CA GLN A 128 13.99 -9.43 9.90
C GLN A 128 12.81 -9.07 10.83
N LYS A 129 13.02 -9.31 12.13
CA LYS A 129 12.06 -8.97 13.18
C LYS A 129 12.51 -7.73 13.95
N ALA A 130 11.55 -6.90 14.36
CA ALA A 130 11.80 -5.73 15.20
C ALA A 130 10.66 -5.53 16.20
N TYR A 131 10.89 -4.69 17.21
CA TYR A 131 9.83 -4.17 18.08
C TYR A 131 9.56 -2.71 17.73
N LEU A 132 8.28 -2.40 17.56
CA LEU A 132 7.77 -1.06 17.28
C LEU A 132 6.94 -0.53 18.44
N LYS A 133 6.75 0.78 18.48
CA LYS A 133 5.78 1.46 19.35
C LYS A 133 4.52 1.83 18.58
N CYS A 134 3.50 2.27 19.32
CA CYS A 134 2.19 2.64 18.75
C CYS A 134 2.33 3.69 17.63
N GLY A 135 3.16 4.72 17.88
CA GLY A 135 3.41 5.81 16.92
C GLY A 135 4.14 5.39 15.65
N ASP A 136 4.79 4.22 15.63
CA ASP A 136 5.50 3.73 14.45
C ASP A 136 4.60 2.99 13.46
N ILE A 137 3.31 2.80 13.79
CA ILE A 137 2.40 1.90 13.08
C ILE A 137 1.29 2.70 12.39
N CYS A 138 1.08 2.41 11.12
CA CYS A 138 -0.10 2.79 10.36
C CYS A 138 -0.88 1.52 9.96
N VAL A 139 -2.20 1.56 10.14
CA VAL A 139 -3.10 0.48 9.72
C VAL A 139 -3.55 0.68 8.27
N LEU A 140 -3.54 -0.42 7.52
CA LEU A 140 -3.93 -0.42 6.11
C LEU A 140 -5.43 -0.16 5.96
N ARG A 141 -5.81 0.70 5.01
CA ARG A 141 -7.21 0.93 4.66
C ARG A 141 -7.61 0.12 3.43
N LEU A 142 -8.14 -1.07 3.67
CA LEU A 142 -8.60 -1.97 2.62
C LEU A 142 -10.05 -1.65 2.22
N ASN A 143 -10.24 -0.61 1.41
CA ASN A 143 -11.53 -0.30 0.81
C ASN A 143 -11.39 -0.09 -0.70
N LYS A 144 -11.55 -1.19 -1.46
CA LYS A 144 -11.40 -1.18 -2.92
C LYS A 144 -12.43 -0.27 -3.60
N GLU A 145 -13.66 -0.24 -3.10
CA GLU A 145 -14.71 0.63 -3.65
C GLU A 145 -14.35 2.11 -3.56
N VAL A 146 -13.77 2.53 -2.43
CA VAL A 146 -13.26 3.90 -2.29
C VAL A 146 -12.06 4.12 -3.21
N LEU A 147 -11.11 3.17 -3.27
CA LEU A 147 -9.94 3.26 -4.15
C LEU A 147 -10.32 3.40 -5.63
N TYR A 148 -11.30 2.64 -6.12
CA TYR A 148 -11.80 2.71 -7.49
C TYR A 148 -12.56 4.01 -7.81
N ARG A 149 -12.92 4.82 -6.81
CA ARG A 149 -13.46 6.18 -7.04
C ARG A 149 -12.35 7.18 -7.38
N HIS A 150 -11.07 6.83 -7.23
CA HIS A 150 -9.98 7.69 -7.68
C HIS A 150 -9.97 7.77 -9.22
N PRO A 151 -10.04 8.98 -9.83
CA PRO A 151 -10.21 9.13 -11.28
C PRO A 151 -9.18 8.37 -12.11
N VAL A 152 -7.90 8.46 -11.73
CA VAL A 152 -6.83 7.76 -12.45
C VAL A 152 -6.91 6.24 -12.26
N ILE A 153 -7.24 5.78 -11.05
CA ILE A 153 -7.35 4.33 -10.78
C ILE A 153 -8.51 3.74 -11.57
N LYS A 154 -9.66 4.42 -11.58
CA LYS A 154 -10.83 4.05 -12.38
C LYS A 154 -10.46 3.91 -13.85
N MET A 155 -9.76 4.91 -14.40
CA MET A 155 -9.36 4.88 -15.80
C MET A 155 -8.40 3.72 -16.11
N LEU A 156 -7.40 3.49 -15.23
CA LEU A 156 -6.48 2.36 -15.38
C LEU A 156 -7.21 1.01 -15.34
N THR A 157 -8.21 0.85 -14.46
CA THR A 157 -9.03 -0.37 -14.42
C THR A 157 -9.90 -0.57 -15.65
N ASP A 158 -10.47 0.51 -16.19
CA ASP A 158 -11.32 0.46 -17.36
C ASP A 158 -10.48 0.06 -18.59
N LEU A 159 -9.26 0.60 -18.72
CA LEU A 159 -8.31 0.22 -19.76
C LEU A 159 -7.89 -1.25 -19.63
N ALA A 160 -7.64 -1.74 -18.41
CA ALA A 160 -7.31 -3.14 -18.14
C ALA A 160 -8.44 -4.11 -18.54
N GLY A 161 -9.69 -3.71 -18.33
CA GLY A 161 -10.88 -4.49 -18.71
C GLY A 161 -11.12 -4.59 -20.22
N ARG A 162 -10.60 -3.63 -21.00
CA ARG A 162 -10.71 -3.59 -22.46
C ARG A 162 -9.60 -4.35 -23.20
N ASN A 163 -8.55 -4.81 -22.50
CA ASN A 163 -7.42 -5.49 -23.14
C ASN A 163 -7.84 -6.89 -23.67
N PRO A 164 -7.67 -7.19 -24.98
CA PRO A 164 -8.07 -8.48 -25.55
C PRO A 164 -7.34 -9.68 -24.92
N LYS A 165 -6.11 -9.48 -24.43
CA LYS A 165 -5.28 -10.55 -23.84
C LYS A 165 -5.85 -11.06 -22.50
N THR A 166 -6.46 -10.18 -21.69
CA THR A 166 -7.15 -10.61 -20.45
C THR A 166 -8.47 -11.33 -20.75
N ARG A 167 -9.15 -10.98 -21.86
CA ARG A 167 -10.37 -11.68 -22.32
C ARG A 167 -10.07 -13.13 -22.74
N LEU A 168 -8.97 -13.37 -23.45
CA LEU A 168 -8.52 -14.71 -23.86
C LEU A 168 -8.19 -15.61 -22.65
N SER A 169 -7.44 -15.10 -21.67
CA SER A 169 -7.10 -15.87 -20.46
C SER A 169 -8.32 -16.32 -19.64
N ARG A 170 -9.41 -15.56 -19.69
CA ARG A 170 -10.65 -15.86 -18.96
C ARG A 170 -11.50 -16.91 -19.67
N VAL A 171 -11.49 -16.91 -21.01
CA VAL A 171 -12.16 -17.92 -21.86
C VAL A 171 -11.43 -19.27 -21.81
N GLU A 172 -10.10 -19.25 -21.70
CA GLU A 172 -9.29 -20.47 -21.55
C GLU A 172 -9.46 -21.12 -20.17
N GLN A 173 -9.70 -20.33 -19.12
CA GLN A 173 -9.97 -20.84 -17.78
C GLN A 173 -11.36 -21.47 -17.63
N THR A 174 -12.41 -20.88 -18.22
CA THR A 174 -13.76 -21.49 -18.21
C THR A 174 -13.82 -22.79 -19.01
N ARG A 175 -13.14 -22.86 -20.17
CA ARG A 175 -13.06 -24.09 -20.98
C ARG A 175 -12.33 -25.25 -20.29
N LYS A 176 -11.47 -24.98 -19.30
CA LYS A 176 -10.80 -26.03 -18.50
C LYS A 176 -11.65 -26.52 -17.31
N MET A 177 -12.63 -25.74 -16.85
CA MET A 177 -13.56 -26.16 -15.79
C MET A 177 -14.75 -26.96 -16.34
N GLU A 178 -15.18 -26.70 -17.57
CA GLU A 178 -16.27 -27.42 -18.24
C GLU A 178 -15.85 -28.78 -18.83
N LYS A 179 -14.57 -29.14 -18.74
CA LYS A 179 -14.01 -30.43 -19.22
C LYS A 179 -13.66 -31.39 -18.07
N ARG A 180 -14.28 -31.25 -16.90
CA ARG A 180 -14.17 -32.17 -15.77
C ARG A 180 -15.52 -32.78 -15.44
#